data_AF-A0A1L0AJC5-F1
#
_entry.id   AF-A0A1L0AJC5-F1
#
_cell.length_a   1.000
_cell.length_b   1.000
_cell.length_c   1.000
_cell.angle_alpha   90.00
_cell.angle_beta   90.00
_cell.angle_gamma   90.00
#
_symmetry.space_group_name_H-M   'P 1'
#
loop_
_entity.id
_entity.type
_entity.pdbx_description
1 polymer ?
#
loop_
_entity_poly.entity_id
_entity_poly.type
_entity_poly.pdbx_seq_one_letter_code
_entity_poly.pdbx_strand_id
1 'polypeptide(L)' 'MSTNIVIQMPIPVMSIPKYAKETGQTECAVAAQMDRGVIPFTQHQHRATRFVNIAKLTVKCLEEDTKRPWLA' A
#
# COMPACT_ATOMS: atom_id res chain seq x y z
N MET A 1 12.47 24.46 -2.50
CA MET A 1 11.47 24.41 -3.58
C MET A 1 10.64 23.15 -3.36
N SER A 2 9.30 23.22 -3.36
CA SER A 2 8.47 22.01 -3.33
C SER A 2 8.34 21.48 -4.77
N THR A 3 8.85 20.28 -5.02
CA THR A 3 8.66 19.60 -6.30
C THR A 3 7.27 18.99 -6.32
N ASN A 4 6.37 19.50 -7.17
CA ASN A 4 5.05 18.90 -7.37
C ASN A 4 5.17 17.74 -8.37
N ILE A 5 4.97 16.51 -7.90
CA ILE A 5 4.98 15.30 -8.73
C ILE A 5 3.53 14.88 -9.00
N VAL A 6 3.16 14.74 -10.27
CA VAL A 6 1.84 14.25 -10.69
C VAL A 6 1.98 12.82 -11.20
N ILE A 7 1.32 11.87 -10.53
CA ILE A 7 1.30 10.45 -10.92
C ILE A 7 -0.07 10.09 -11.45
N GLN A 8 -0.14 9.67 -12.70
CA GLN A 8 -1.38 9.14 -13.30
C GLN A 8 -1.60 7.71 -12.81
N MET A 9 -2.66 7.50 -12.03
CA MET A 9 -2.97 6.21 -11.42
C MET A 9 -4.36 5.74 -11.88
N PRO A 10 -4.45 4.73 -12.76
CA PRO A 10 -5.74 4.34 -13.35
C PRO A 10 -6.67 3.71 -12.32
N ILE A 11 -6.12 3.02 -11.31
CA ILE A 11 -6.90 2.40 -10.23
C ILE A 11 -6.17 2.67 -8.91
N PRO A 12 -6.71 3.54 -8.03
CA PRO A 12 -6.04 3.93 -6.77
C PRO A 12 -6.16 2.88 -5.66
N VAL A 13 -6.97 1.85 -5.87
CA VAL A 13 -7.25 0.78 -4.90
C VAL A 13 -7.19 -0.59 -5.57
N MET A 14 -6.78 -1.61 -4.82
CA MET A 14 -6.65 -2.97 -5.33
C MET A 14 -7.20 -3.99 -4.33
N SER A 15 -7.80 -5.09 -4.80
CA SER A 15 -8.21 -6.17 -3.91
C SER A 15 -6.98 -6.91 -3.36
N ILE A 16 -7.11 -7.51 -2.17
CA ILE A 16 -6.04 -8.31 -1.56
C ILE A 16 -5.58 -9.45 -2.49
N PRO A 17 -6.47 -10.25 -3.12
CA PRO A 17 -6.05 -11.32 -4.03
C PRO A 17 -5.24 -10.82 -5.22
N LYS A 18 -5.65 -9.69 -5.82
CA LYS A 18 -4.95 -9.10 -6.96
C LYS A 18 -3.58 -8.58 -6.53
N TYR A 19 -3.51 -7.86 -5.40
CA TYR A 19 -2.24 -7.35 -4.88
C TYR A 19 -1.27 -8.48 -4.51
N ALA A 20 -1.76 -9.53 -3.87
CA ALA A 20 -1.00 -10.74 -3.55
C ALA A 20 -0.41 -11.38 -4.82
N LYS A 21 -1.23 -11.55 -5.86
CA LYS A 21 -0.81 -12.08 -7.16
C LYS A 21 0.28 -11.22 -7.82
N GLU A 22 0.12 -9.90 -7.86
CA GLU A 22 1.08 -8.99 -8.52
C GLU A 22 2.41 -8.92 -7.75
N THR A 23 2.39 -9.08 -6.43
CA THR A 23 3.58 -8.98 -5.57
C THR A 23 4.24 -10.32 -5.25
N GLY A 24 3.63 -11.44 -5.64
CA GLY A 24 4.10 -12.79 -5.29
C GLY A 24 3.95 -13.15 -3.80
N GLN A 25 3.17 -12.37 -3.04
CA GLN A 25 2.89 -12.65 -1.63
C GLN A 25 1.65 -13.52 -1.46
N THR A 26 1.50 -14.15 -0.30
CA THR A 26 0.25 -14.83 0.05
C THR A 26 -0.79 -13.81 0.51
N GLU A 27 -2.07 -14.07 0.26
CA GLU A 27 -3.17 -13.20 0.72
C GLU A 27 -3.14 -12.99 2.24
N CYS A 28 -2.78 -14.04 3.00
CA CYS A 28 -2.61 -13.97 4.45
C CYS A 28 -1.47 -13.03 4.86
N ALA A 29 -0.35 -13.04 4.15
CA ALA A 29 0.77 -12.13 4.43
C ALA A 29 0.37 -10.67 4.17
N VAL A 30 -0.34 -10.41 3.07
CA VAL A 30 -0.86 -9.08 2.74
C VAL A 30 -1.84 -8.60 3.82
N ALA A 31 -2.80 -9.43 4.23
CA ALA A 31 -3.75 -9.11 5.30
C ALA A 31 -3.04 -8.82 6.63
N ALA A 32 -2.05 -9.62 7.01
CA ALA A 32 -1.26 -9.41 8.23
C ALA A 32 -0.44 -8.10 8.17
N GLN A 33 0.10 -7.74 7.01
CA GLN A 33 0.80 -6.46 6.83
C GLN A 33 -0.15 -5.26 6.92
N MET A 34 -1.40 -5.42 6.47
CA MET A 34 -2.44 -4.40 6.65
C MET A 34 -2.80 -4.23 8.12
N ASP A 35 -2.97 -5.33 8.85
CA ASP A 35 -3.25 -5.30 10.31
C ASP A 35 -2.10 -4.67 11.10
N ARG A 36 -0.86 -4.85 10.65
CA ARG A 36 0.34 -4.20 11.22
C ARG A 36 0.51 -2.74 10.81
N GLY A 37 -0.33 -2.21 9.92
CA GLY A 37 -0.26 -0.82 9.43
C GLY A 37 0.84 -0.55 8.39
N VAL A 38 1.53 -1.60 7.93
CA VAL A 38 2.57 -1.50 6.89
C VAL A 38 1.91 -1.13 5.57
N ILE A 39 0.95 -1.97 5.13
CA ILE A 39 0.17 -1.72 3.91
C ILE A 39 -1.05 -0.85 4.26
N PRO A 40 -1.18 0.35 3.68
CA PRO A 40 -2.36 1.18 3.85
C PRO A 40 -3.56 0.55 3.13
N PHE A 41 -4.74 0.65 3.72
CA PHE A 41 -5.96 0.09 3.17
C PHE A 41 -7.17 1.00 3.34
N THR A 42 -8.20 0.77 2.53
CA THR A 42 -9.53 1.36 2.68
C THR A 42 -10.52 0.30 3.11
N GLN A 43 -11.42 0.67 4.03
CA GLN A 43 -12.49 -0.18 4.53
C GLN A 43 -13.66 0.73 4.89
N HIS A 44 -14.83 0.53 4.26
CA HIS A 44 -15.96 1.46 4.42
C HIS A 44 -16.72 1.29 5.74
N GLN A 45 -16.67 0.11 6.36
CA GLN A 45 -17.30 -0.18 7.65
C GLN A 45 -16.55 -1.30 8.37
N HIS A 46 -16.77 -1.43 9.68
CA HIS A 46 -16.19 -2.52 10.47
C HIS A 46 -16.54 -3.90 9.85
N ARG A 47 -15.54 -4.77 9.68
CA ARG A 47 -15.62 -6.10 9.02
C ARG A 47 -16.01 -6.10 7.54
N ALA A 48 -16.05 -4.96 6.86
CA ALA A 48 -16.16 -4.97 5.40
C ALA A 48 -14.87 -5.42 4.71
N THR A 49 -15.00 -5.75 3.42
CA THR A 49 -13.89 -6.00 2.51
C THR A 49 -12.90 -4.85 2.55
N ARG A 50 -11.62 -5.21 2.70
CA ARG A 50 -10.51 -4.26 2.68
C ARG A 50 -9.90 -4.24 1.29
N PHE A 51 -9.55 -3.05 0.82
CA PHE A 51 -8.81 -2.85 -0.42
C PHE A 51 -7.47 -2.19 -0.09
N VAL A 52 -6.40 -2.66 -0.72
CA VAL A 52 -5.08 -2.04 -0.63
C VAL A 52 -5.16 -0.65 -1.27
N ASN A 53 -4.69 0.37 -0.55
CA ASN A 53 -4.66 1.75 -1.04
C ASN A 53 -3.32 2.02 -1.73
N ILE A 54 -3.29 1.84 -3.05
CA ILE A 54 -2.07 2.01 -3.87
C ILE A 54 -1.62 3.46 -3.84
N ALA A 55 -2.55 4.42 -3.91
CA ALA A 55 -2.20 5.83 -3.90
C ALA A 55 -1.42 6.24 -2.65
N LYS A 56 -1.89 5.80 -1.48
CA LYS A 56 -1.21 6.07 -0.22
C LYS A 56 0.12 5.31 -0.10
N LEU A 57 0.20 4.10 -0.65
CA LEU A 57 1.45 3.35 -0.69
C LEU A 57 2.50 4.06 -1.56
N THR A 58 2.12 4.56 -2.73
CA THR A 58 3.01 5.33 -3.61
C THR A 58 3.53 6.58 -2.91
N VAL A 59 2.67 7.34 -2.21
CA VAL A 59 3.11 8.50 -1.42
C VAL A 59 4.11 8.08 -0.35
N LYS A 60 3.82 7.02 0.43
CA LYS A 60 4.77 6.48 1.42
C LYS A 60 6.11 6.11 0.78
N CYS A 61 6.12 5.47 -0.39
CA CYS A 61 7.36 5.12 -1.09
C CYS A 61 8.16 6.34 -1.56
N LEU A 62 7.50 7.44 -1.91
CA LEU A 62 8.17 8.70 -2.26
C LEU A 62 8.72 9.41 -1.01
N GLU A 63 8.04 9.29 0.12
CA GLU A 63 8.46 9.85 1.40
C GLU A 63 9.60 9.04 2.04
N GLU A 64 9.57 7.71 1.89
CA GLU A 64 10.62 6.79 2.31
C GLU A 64 11.81 6.84 1.33
N ASP A 65 12.49 7.97 1.32
CA ASP A 65 13.72 8.14 0.56
C ASP A 65 14.93 7.66 1.39
N THR A 66 15.38 6.44 1.07
CA THR A 66 16.76 5.91 1.18
C THR A 66 17.61 6.20 2.44
N LYS A 67 17.03 6.45 3.62
CA LYS A 67 17.87 6.71 4.80
C LYS A 67 18.42 5.47 5.47
N ARG A 68 17.68 4.36 5.59
CA ARG A 68 18.16 3.11 6.23
C ARG A 68 17.36 1.86 5.77
N PRO A 69 17.76 1.19 4.69
CA PRO A 69 16.98 0.09 4.10
C PRO A 69 17.00 -1.25 4.88
N TRP A 70 17.85 -1.44 5.89
CA TRP A 70 17.88 -2.68 6.72
C TRP A 70 18.59 -2.51 8.09
N LEU A 71 18.85 -1.28 8.52
CA LEU A 71 19.62 -0.96 9.73
C LEU A 71 18.94 0.19 10.48
N ALA A 72 17.97 -0.11 11.32
CA ALA A 72 17.58 0.75 12.43
C ALA A 72 17.39 -0.13 13.66
#